data_AF-X1TSC6-F1
#
_entry.id   AF-X1TSC6-F1
#
_cell.length_a   1.000
_cell.length_b   1.000
_cell.length_c   1.000
_cell.angle_alpha   90.00
_cell.angle_beta   90.00
_cell.angle_gamma   90.00
#
_symmetry.space_group_name_H-M   'P 1'
#
loop_
_entity.id
_entity.type
_entity.pdbx_description
1 polymer ?
#
loop_
_entity_poly.entity_id
_entity_poly.type
_entity_poly.pdbx_seq_one_letter_code
_entity_poly.pdbx_strand_id
1 'polypeptide(L)'
;INNYSHLKEKLVEKYGQPIRDEDIWIDDLYKDNPKNWGRAVTRNHLLRYAQWETANTRITIILAGDEYGNIALKIKYRSQQIKEFEEEFTAKEALEVF
;
A
#
# COMPACT_ATOMS: atom_id res chain seq x y z
N ILE A 1 -4.96 4.38 -11.56
CA ILE A 1 -3.48 4.44 -11.49
C ILE A 1 -2.96 5.88 -11.38
N ASN A 2 -3.35 6.80 -12.27
CA ASN A 2 -2.83 8.18 -12.24
C ASN A 2 -2.98 8.90 -10.90
N ASN A 3 -4.12 8.73 -10.21
CA ASN A 3 -4.31 9.33 -8.87
C ASN A 3 -3.30 8.83 -7.83
N TYR A 4 -2.91 7.55 -7.90
CA TYR A 4 -1.88 7.01 -7.01
C TYR A 4 -0.53 7.67 -7.29
N SER A 5 -0.12 7.77 -8.56
CA SER A 5 1.14 8.41 -8.94
C SER A 5 1.17 9.87 -8.51
N HIS A 6 0.10 10.62 -8.77
CA HIS A 6 -0.01 12.02 -8.39
C HIS A 6 0.06 12.23 -6.87
N LEU A 7 -0.66 11.42 -6.09
CA LEU A 7 -0.60 11.50 -4.63
C LEU A 7 0.77 11.07 -4.09
N LYS A 8 1.40 10.05 -4.68
CA LYS A 8 2.76 9.64 -4.31
C LYS A 8 3.76 10.78 -4.54
N GLU A 9 3.69 11.46 -5.68
CA GLU A 9 4.51 12.64 -5.97
C GLU A 9 4.32 13.73 -4.92
N LYS A 10 3.07 14.01 -4.49
CA LYS A 10 2.81 14.96 -3.40
C LYS A 10 3.36 14.53 -2.05
N LEU A 11 3.38 13.23 -1.76
CA LEU A 11 4.03 12.71 -0.55
C LEU A 11 5.56 12.82 -0.65
N VAL A 12 6.14 12.60 -1.83
CA VAL A 12 7.57 12.79 -2.08
C VAL A 12 7.99 14.25 -1.92
N GLU A 13 7.23 15.19 -2.49
CA GLU A 13 7.46 16.62 -2.32
C GLU A 13 7.49 17.02 -0.82
N LYS A 14 6.67 16.37 0.02
CA LYS A 14 6.51 16.72 1.43
C LYS A 14 7.49 16.02 2.37
N TYR A 15 7.76 14.73 2.15
CA TYR A 15 8.48 13.87 3.09
C TYR A 15 9.79 13.31 2.53
N GLY A 16 10.15 13.64 1.29
CA GLY A 16 11.30 13.07 0.59
C GLY A 16 11.03 11.70 -0.01
N GLN A 17 12.08 10.98 -0.38
CA GLN A 17 11.93 9.65 -0.98
C GLN A 17 11.37 8.64 0.04
N PRO A 18 10.45 7.76 -0.39
CA PRO A 18 9.95 6.71 0.49
C PRO A 18 11.06 5.74 0.88
N ILE A 19 10.95 5.15 2.06
CA ILE A 19 11.84 4.07 2.52
C ILE A 19 11.51 2.72 1.87
N ARG A 20 10.31 2.61 1.28
CA ARG A 20 9.86 1.47 0.45
C ARG A 20 8.94 1.97 -0.65
N ASP A 21 9.12 1.47 -1.86
CA ASP A 21 8.29 1.80 -3.04
C ASP A 21 8.26 0.56 -3.93
N GLU A 22 7.13 -0.14 -3.93
CA GLU A 22 7.04 -1.51 -4.44
C GLU A 22 5.75 -1.71 -5.24
N ASP A 23 5.89 -2.44 -6.35
CA ASP A 23 4.80 -3.05 -7.10
C ASP A 23 4.78 -4.54 -6.74
N ILE A 24 3.86 -4.90 -5.85
CA ILE A 24 3.70 -6.26 -5.32
C ILE A 24 2.73 -7.02 -6.23
N TRP A 25 3.24 -8.04 -6.91
CA TRP A 25 2.47 -8.90 -7.80
C TRP A 25 2.00 -10.16 -7.07
N ILE A 26 0.69 -10.33 -7.00
CA ILE A 26 0.01 -11.52 -6.48
C ILE A 26 -0.12 -12.57 -7.61
N ASP A 27 -0.28 -12.09 -8.85
CA ASP A 27 -0.38 -12.90 -10.05
C ASP A 27 0.29 -12.17 -11.23
N ASP A 28 1.19 -12.84 -11.94
CA ASP A 28 2.06 -12.25 -12.95
C ASP A 28 1.40 -12.11 -14.35
N LEU A 29 0.13 -12.51 -14.56
CA LEU A 29 -0.57 -12.53 -15.86
C LEU A 29 -0.50 -11.21 -16.64
N TYR A 30 -0.47 -10.07 -15.92
CA TYR A 30 -0.46 -8.74 -16.52
C TYR A 30 0.87 -7.98 -16.34
N LYS A 31 1.87 -8.61 -15.72
CA LYS A 31 3.12 -7.98 -15.27
C LYS A 31 3.91 -7.33 -16.41
N ASP A 32 4.09 -8.08 -17.49
CA ASP A 32 4.89 -7.66 -18.63
C ASP A 32 4.14 -6.70 -19.59
N ASN A 33 2.89 -6.36 -19.29
CA ASN A 33 2.09 -5.44 -20.11
C ASN A 33 1.56 -4.25 -19.28
N PRO A 34 2.32 -3.14 -19.21
CA PRO A 34 1.95 -1.92 -18.47
C PRO A 34 0.56 -1.37 -18.81
N LYS A 35 0.07 -1.57 -20.04
CA LYS A 35 -1.27 -1.13 -20.45
C LYS A 35 -2.38 -1.84 -19.66
N ASN A 36 -2.09 -3.03 -19.14
CA ASN A 36 -3.03 -3.84 -18.37
C ASN A 36 -2.88 -3.69 -16.85
N TRP A 37 -1.95 -2.88 -16.36
CA TRP A 37 -1.74 -2.75 -14.91
C TRP A 37 -2.97 -2.19 -14.19
N GLY A 38 -3.78 -1.35 -14.84
CA GLY A 38 -5.06 -0.90 -14.28
C GLY A 38 -6.00 -2.07 -14.01
N ARG A 39 -6.04 -3.04 -14.94
CA ARG A 39 -6.81 -4.28 -14.81
C ARG A 39 -6.20 -5.21 -13.75
N ALA A 40 -4.87 -5.26 -13.66
CA ALA A 40 -4.17 -6.01 -12.64
C ALA A 40 -4.55 -5.53 -11.23
N VAL A 41 -4.61 -4.21 -11.01
CA VAL A 41 -5.10 -3.64 -9.75
C VAL A 41 -6.55 -4.07 -9.51
N THR A 42 -7.46 -3.85 -10.46
CA THR A 42 -8.89 -4.22 -10.29
C THR A 42 -9.09 -5.70 -9.99
N ARG A 43 -8.24 -6.59 -10.51
CA ARG A 43 -8.33 -8.03 -10.28
C ARG A 43 -7.60 -8.50 -9.02
N ASN A 44 -7.05 -7.59 -8.21
CA ASN A 44 -6.19 -7.91 -7.07
C ASN A 44 -4.93 -8.72 -7.47
N HIS A 45 -4.41 -8.53 -8.69
CA HIS A 45 -3.15 -9.11 -9.15
C HIS A 45 -1.96 -8.20 -8.84
N LEU A 46 -2.19 -6.88 -8.76
CA LEU A 46 -1.17 -5.87 -8.49
C LEU A 46 -1.59 -4.99 -7.32
N LEU A 47 -0.72 -4.90 -6.32
CA LEU A 47 -0.77 -3.93 -5.25
C LEU A 47 0.40 -2.95 -5.40
N ARG A 48 0.10 -1.65 -5.41
CA ARG A 48 1.13 -0.60 -5.39
C ARG A 48 1.24 -0.01 -4.00
N TYR A 49 2.46 0.07 -3.49
CA TYR A 49 2.73 0.43 -2.11
C TYR A 49 3.91 1.40 -2.04
N ALA A 50 3.78 2.45 -1.24
CA ALA A 50 4.94 3.22 -0.80
C ALA A 50 4.81 3.62 0.68
N GLN A 51 5.95 3.71 1.36
CA GLN A 51 6.03 4.04 2.78
C GLN A 51 7.10 5.06 3.08
N TRP A 52 6.79 5.98 4.00
CA TRP A 52 7.70 6.90 4.65
C TRP A 52 7.66 6.68 6.14
N GLU A 53 8.78 6.97 6.81
CA GLU A 53 8.84 7.09 8.26
C GLU A 53 9.44 8.45 8.61
N THR A 54 8.75 9.18 9.48
CA THR A 54 9.28 10.36 10.16
C THR A 54 9.70 9.97 11.58
N ALA A 55 10.08 10.93 12.43
CA ALA A 55 10.38 10.63 13.83
C ALA A 55 9.20 10.00 14.59
N ASN A 56 7.96 10.39 14.27
CA ASN A 56 6.78 10.02 15.06
C ASN A 56 5.66 9.37 14.24
N THR A 57 5.79 9.29 12.92
CA THR A 57 4.69 8.83 12.05
C THR A 57 5.19 7.89 10.98
N ARG A 58 4.46 6.80 10.77
CA ARG A 58 4.55 5.96 9.58
C ARG A 58 3.46 6.39 8.63
N ILE A 59 3.84 6.64 7.38
CA ILE A 59 2.94 7.12 6.33
C ILE A 59 2.96 6.08 5.23
N THR A 60 1.79 5.62 4.80
CA THR A 60 1.68 4.59 3.78
C THR A 60 0.66 4.99 2.74
N ILE A 61 0.98 4.85 1.46
CA ILE A 61 0.02 4.92 0.36
C ILE A 61 -0.12 3.54 -0.27
N ILE A 62 -1.36 3.10 -0.48
CA ILE A 62 -1.68 1.79 -1.05
C ILE A 62 -2.72 1.98 -2.15
N LEU A 63 -2.47 1.36 -3.31
CA LEU A 63 -3.47 1.11 -4.35
C LEU A 63 -3.60 -0.40 -4.55
N ALA A 64 -4.77 -0.94 -4.25
CA ALA A 64 -5.07 -2.36 -4.42
C ALA A 64 -6.52 -2.54 -4.86
N GLY A 65 -6.81 -3.67 -5.50
CA GLY A 65 -8.18 -4.16 -5.68
C GLY A 65 -8.57 -5.15 -4.58
N ASP A 66 -9.80 -5.64 -4.64
CA ASP A 66 -10.24 -6.84 -3.92
C ASP A 66 -10.78 -7.90 -4.89
N GLU A 67 -11.18 -9.05 -4.35
CA GLU A 67 -11.72 -10.17 -5.13
C GLU A 67 -13.04 -9.85 -5.84
N TYR A 68 -13.76 -8.82 -5.40
CA TYR A 68 -15.03 -8.36 -5.97
C TYR A 68 -14.85 -7.26 -7.02
N GLY A 69 -13.62 -6.84 -7.28
CA GLY A 69 -13.29 -5.81 -8.26
C GLY A 69 -13.40 -4.38 -7.73
N ASN A 70 -13.57 -4.18 -6.41
CA ASN A 70 -13.49 -2.84 -5.83
C ASN A 70 -12.04 -2.37 -5.82
N ILE A 71 -11.83 -1.07 -5.96
CA ILE A 71 -10.50 -0.47 -5.95
C ILE A 71 -10.38 0.45 -4.74
N ALA A 72 -9.34 0.22 -3.94
CA ALA A 72 -9.01 1.05 -2.79
C ALA A 72 -7.70 1.82 -3.06
N LEU A 73 -7.81 3.15 -3.08
CA LEU A 73 -6.66 4.05 -2.95
C LEU A 73 -6.70 4.67 -1.55
N LYS A 74 -5.72 4.37 -0.71
CA LYS A 74 -5.69 4.77 0.70
C LYS A 74 -4.36 5.42 1.04
N ILE A 75 -4.40 6.50 1.81
CA ILE A 75 -3.24 7.02 2.53
C ILE A 75 -3.51 6.81 4.03
N LYS A 76 -2.58 6.19 4.74
CA LYS A 76 -2.65 5.93 6.17
C LYS A 76 -1.54 6.69 6.87
N TYR A 77 -1.89 7.34 7.97
CA TYR A 77 -0.96 7.95 8.92
C TYR A 77 -1.10 7.20 10.23
N ARG A 78 0.01 6.62 10.72
CA ARG A 78 0.03 5.89 11.99
C ARG A 78 1.11 6.45 12.89
N SER A 79 0.77 6.67 14.16
CA SER A 79 1.73 7.12 15.16
C SER A 79 2.72 6.00 15.46
N GLN A 80 4.01 6.31 15.53
CA GLN A 80 5.03 5.35 15.94
C GLN A 80 4.99 5.08 17.45
N GLN A 81 4.35 5.96 18.24
CA GLN A 81 4.21 5.79 19.69
C GLN A 81 3.32 4.59 20.08
N ILE A 82 2.50 4.11 19.16
CA ILE A 82 1.61 2.95 19.37
C ILE A 82 2.06 1.72 18.59
N LYS A 83 3.25 1.76 17.98
CA LYS A 83 3.72 0.70 17.08
C LYS A 83 3.72 -0.68 17.76
N GLU A 84 4.25 -0.75 18.97
CA GLU A 84 4.31 -2.00 19.76
C GLU A 84 2.91 -2.54 20.07
N PHE A 85 1.98 -1.67 20.47
CA PHE A 85 0.58 -2.04 20.73
C PHE A 85 -0.13 -2.53 19.47
N GLU A 86 0.10 -1.89 18.31
CA GLU A 86 -0.49 -2.33 17.04
C GLU A 86 0.09 -3.68 16.59
N GLU A 87 1.39 -3.91 16.76
CA GLU A 87 2.04 -5.18 16.44
C GLU A 87 1.51 -6.31 17.33
N GLU A 88 1.33 -6.06 18.63
CA GLU A 88 0.74 -7.01 19.57
C GLU A 88 -0.73 -7.32 19.24
N PHE A 89 -1.53 -6.31 18.93
CA PHE A 89 -2.95 -6.48 18.57
C PHE A 89 -3.10 -7.29 17.27
N THR A 90 -2.32 -6.94 16.24
CA THR A 90 -2.33 -7.65 14.95
C THR A 90 -1.90 -9.11 15.10
N ALA A 91 -0.89 -9.38 15.93
CA ALA A 91 -0.45 -10.75 16.20
C ALA A 91 -1.53 -11.57 16.91
N LYS A 92 -2.27 -10.98 17.86
CA LYS A 92 -3.40 -11.63 18.53
C LYS A 92 -4.54 -11.94 17.57
N GLU A 93 -4.96 -10.98 16.75
CA GLU A 93 -6.01 -11.22 15.73
C GLU A 93 -5.61 -12.34 14.76
N ALA A 94 -4.35 -12.36 14.31
CA ALA A 94 -3.87 -13.41 13.41
C ALA A 94 -3.87 -14.80 14.06
N LEU A 95 -3.60 -14.89 15.37
CA LEU A 95 -3.65 -16.14 16.14
C LEU A 95 -5.09 -16.63 16.42
N GLU A 96 -6.05 -15.72 16.55
CA GLU A 96 -7.47 -16.04 16.78
C GLU A 96 -8.20 -16.58 15.54
N VAL A 97 -7.58 -16.46 14.36
CA VAL A 97 -8.11 -16.96 13.09
C VAL A 97 -7.69 -18.43 12.80
N PHE A 98 -6.88 -19.04 13.67
CA PHE A 98 -6.48 -20.46 13.64
C PHE A 98 -7.17 -21.27 14.74
#